data_AF-A0A820JE49-F1
#
_entry.id   AF-A0A820JE49-F1
#
_cell.length_a   1.000
_cell.length_b   1.000
_cell.length_c   1.000
_cell.angle_alpha   90.00
_cell.angle_beta   90.00
_cell.angle_gamma   90.00
#
_symmetry.space_group_name_H-M   'P 1'
#
loop_
_entity.id
_entity.type
_entity.pdbx_description
1 polymer ?
#
loop_
_entity_poly.entity_id
_entity_poly.type
_entity_poly.pdbx_seq_one_letter_code
_entity_poly.pdbx_strand_id
1 'polypeptide(L)'
;NQLSTNLVSQAAQMNVGPLPNDVLQNIDPLVLIVFIPIFDKVIYPTLRRFKIKFPSIVRITCGFICVSIAMAWAAFVQHQIYSTGPNYDFTKPCPGCPRFNNIVVAWQIPTYFFIAISEIFASITGLEYAFTQAPASMKSIVMSLYLFTSAIGSTLNFTLVPVTVNPKLLWMYTSLSIMSFSVGILFFLIFRNEQKVRVVVVSND
;
A
#
# COMPACT_ATOMS: atom_id res chain seq x y z
N ASN A 1 0.61 -7.98 1.01
CA ASN A 1 -0.23 -8.84 1.86
C ASN A 1 -1.66 -8.35 2.06
N GLN A 2 -1.90 -7.10 2.46
CA GLN A 2 -3.28 -6.58 2.66
C GLN A 2 -4.17 -6.70 1.41
N LEU A 3 -3.58 -6.50 0.22
CA LEU A 3 -4.23 -6.64 -1.08
C LEU A 3 -4.77 -8.04 -1.35
N SER A 4 -4.04 -9.09 -0.97
CA SER A 4 -4.39 -10.48 -1.28
C SER A 4 -5.31 -11.10 -0.23
N THR A 5 -5.43 -10.52 0.97
CA THR A 5 -6.28 -11.07 2.04
C THR A 5 -7.45 -10.16 2.37
N ASN A 6 -7.15 -8.99 2.93
CA ASN A 6 -8.15 -8.19 3.63
C ASN A 6 -8.96 -7.37 2.65
N LEU A 7 -8.34 -6.83 1.60
CA LEU A 7 -9.07 -6.10 0.56
C LEU A 7 -9.96 -7.01 -0.29
N VAL A 8 -9.55 -8.26 -0.52
CA VAL A 8 -10.41 -9.28 -1.14
C VAL A 8 -11.59 -9.63 -0.23
N SER A 9 -11.33 -9.76 1.07
CA SER A 9 -12.38 -10.03 2.07
C SER A 9 -13.35 -8.84 2.24
N GLN A 10 -12.86 -7.61 2.14
CA GLN A 10 -13.68 -6.40 2.07
C GLN A 10 -14.51 -6.39 0.78
N ALA A 11 -13.92 -6.70 -0.37
CA ALA A 11 -14.63 -6.75 -1.65
C ALA A 11 -15.74 -7.79 -1.66
N ALA A 12 -15.55 -8.94 -0.98
CA ALA A 12 -16.57 -9.97 -0.82
C ALA A 12 -17.81 -9.49 -0.05
N GLN A 13 -17.71 -8.39 0.72
CA GLN A 13 -18.84 -7.75 1.41
C GLN A 13 -19.55 -6.70 0.53
N MET A 14 -19.03 -6.44 -0.67
CA MET A 14 -19.50 -5.43 -1.61
C MET A 14 -20.24 -6.08 -2.79
N ASN A 15 -21.01 -5.28 -3.52
CA ASN A 15 -21.54 -5.70 -4.80
C ASN A 15 -20.42 -5.67 -5.85
N VAL A 16 -19.88 -6.86 -6.14
CA VAL A 16 -18.81 -7.08 -7.12
C VAL A 16 -19.34 -7.12 -8.57
N GLY A 17 -20.67 -7.18 -8.74
CA GLY A 17 -21.29 -7.28 -10.06
C GLY A 17 -20.84 -8.55 -10.81
N PRO A 18 -20.60 -8.46 -12.14
CA PRO A 18 -20.15 -9.61 -12.95
C PRO A 18 -18.64 -9.87 -12.86
N LEU A 19 -17.89 -9.13 -12.04
CA LEU A 19 -16.44 -9.28 -11.96
C LEU A 19 -16.07 -10.58 -11.21
N PRO A 20 -15.24 -11.45 -11.80
CA PRO A 20 -14.70 -12.60 -11.09
C PRO A 20 -13.86 -12.17 -9.89
N ASN A 21 -13.97 -12.88 -8.77
CA ASN A 21 -13.14 -12.62 -7.59
C ASN A 21 -11.64 -12.74 -7.87
N ASP A 22 -11.26 -13.54 -8.87
CA ASP A 22 -9.87 -13.71 -9.33
C ASP A 22 -9.29 -12.42 -9.91
N VAL A 23 -10.14 -11.55 -10.49
CA VAL A 23 -9.71 -10.25 -10.99
C VAL A 23 -9.21 -9.38 -9.83
N LEU A 24 -9.89 -9.39 -8.69
CA LEU A 24 -9.56 -8.56 -7.53
C LEU A 24 -8.16 -8.84 -6.96
N GLN A 25 -7.72 -10.10 -7.03
CA GLN A 25 -6.37 -10.50 -6.61
C GLN A 25 -5.28 -10.09 -7.61
N ASN A 26 -5.64 -9.93 -8.89
CA ASN A 26 -4.71 -9.61 -9.97
C ASN A 26 -4.71 -8.11 -10.34
N ILE A 27 -5.58 -7.28 -9.76
CA ILE A 27 -5.63 -5.83 -10.02
C ILE A 27 -4.28 -5.17 -9.72
N ASP A 28 -3.63 -5.53 -8.62
CA ASP A 28 -2.43 -4.82 -8.16
C ASP A 28 -1.22 -4.99 -9.12
N PRO A 29 -0.81 -6.21 -9.52
CA PRO A 29 0.19 -6.39 -10.58
C PRO A 29 -0.17 -5.69 -11.91
N LEU A 30 -1.45 -5.71 -12.30
CA LEU A 30 -1.91 -5.04 -13.52
C LEU A 30 -1.73 -3.51 -13.45
N VAL A 31 -2.09 -2.92 -12.31
CA VAL A 31 -1.89 -1.48 -12.05
C VAL A 31 -0.39 -1.17 -12.08
N LEU A 32 0.46 -1.95 -11.43
CA LEU A 32 1.91 -1.72 -11.48
C LEU A 32 2.50 -1.78 -12.89
N ILE A 33 2.10 -2.76 -13.71
CA ILE A 33 2.55 -2.87 -15.10
C ILE A 33 2.23 -1.60 -15.91
N VAL A 34 1.08 -0.97 -15.66
CA VAL A 34 0.68 0.27 -16.32
C VAL A 34 1.37 1.49 -15.71
N PHE A 35 1.52 1.56 -14.39
CA PHE A 35 2.03 2.74 -13.70
C PHE A 35 3.55 2.87 -13.72
N ILE A 36 4.31 1.77 -13.65
CA ILE A 36 5.78 1.80 -13.73
C ILE A 36 6.29 2.59 -14.96
N PRO A 37 5.87 2.30 -16.21
CA PRO A 37 6.35 3.05 -17.36
C PRO A 37 5.90 4.52 -17.35
N ILE A 38 4.76 4.84 -16.74
CA ILE A 38 4.31 6.23 -16.55
C ILE A 38 5.24 6.96 -15.58
N PHE A 39 5.62 6.33 -14.47
CA PHE A 39 6.54 6.90 -13.51
C PHE A 39 7.93 7.13 -14.13
N ASP A 40 8.45 6.13 -14.85
CA ASP A 40 9.79 6.17 -15.43
C ASP A 40 9.91 7.10 -16.63
N LYS A 41 8.91 7.12 -17.51
CA LYS A 41 8.95 7.89 -18.77
C LYS A 41 8.29 9.26 -18.70
N VAL A 42 7.39 9.49 -17.74
CA VAL A 42 6.65 10.76 -17.65
C VAL A 42 7.00 11.48 -16.35
N ILE A 43 6.76 10.86 -15.19
CA ILE A 43 6.83 11.57 -13.90
C ILE A 43 8.28 11.95 -13.56
N TYR A 44 9.21 11.00 -13.49
CA TYR A 44 10.61 11.29 -13.17
C TYR A 44 11.31 12.25 -14.14
N PRO A 45 11.17 12.14 -15.48
CA PRO A 45 11.74 13.13 -16.39
C PRO A 45 11.08 14.51 -16.24
N THR A 46 9.78 14.57 -15.94
CA THR A 46 9.09 15.85 -15.68
C THR A 46 9.61 16.51 -14.40
N LEU A 47 9.76 15.76 -13.30
CA LEU A 47 10.37 16.29 -12.07
C LEU A 47 11.80 16.80 -12.31
N ARG A 48 12.59 16.08 -13.14
CA ARG A 48 13.92 16.51 -13.55
C ARG A 48 13.89 17.81 -14.36
N ARG A 49 12.91 17.99 -15.26
CA ARG A 49 12.71 19.26 -16.00
C ARG A 49 12.41 20.44 -15.08
N PHE A 50 11.65 20.21 -14.00
CA PHE A 50 11.37 21.24 -12.99
C PHE A 50 12.52 21.47 -11.99
N LYS A 51 13.69 20.83 -12.19
CA LYS A 51 14.86 20.91 -11.28
C LYS A 51 14.54 20.53 -9.83
N ILE A 52 13.47 19.77 -9.60
CA ILE A 52 13.11 19.29 -8.27
C ILE A 52 13.99 18.07 -7.98
N LYS A 53 14.94 18.22 -7.05
CA LYS A 53 15.71 17.07 -6.55
C LYS A 53 14.75 16.14 -5.81
N PHE A 54 14.60 14.91 -6.29
CA PHE A 54 13.71 13.90 -5.71
C PHE A 54 14.51 12.68 -5.27
N PRO A 55 15.18 12.73 -4.11
CA PRO A 55 16.11 11.69 -3.66
C PRO A 55 15.35 10.44 -3.18
N SER A 56 16.02 9.28 -3.22
CA SER A 56 15.42 7.98 -2.88
C SER A 56 14.73 7.96 -1.51
N ILE A 57 15.29 8.61 -0.49
CA ILE A 57 14.69 8.62 0.85
C ILE A 57 13.39 9.44 0.96
N VAL A 58 13.25 10.54 0.21
CA VAL A 58 11.99 11.30 0.13
C VAL A 58 10.95 10.49 -0.65
N ARG A 59 11.35 9.77 -1.70
CA ARG A 59 10.46 8.84 -2.41
C ARG A 59 9.90 7.80 -1.45
N ILE A 60 10.76 7.13 -0.69
CA ILE A 60 10.32 6.12 0.29
C ILE A 60 9.35 6.73 1.33
N THR A 61 9.64 7.95 1.80
CA THR A 61 8.73 8.69 2.70
C THR A 61 7.37 8.94 2.04
N CYS A 62 7.34 9.42 0.79
CA CYS A 62 6.10 9.58 0.02
C CYS A 62 5.34 8.27 -0.12
N GLY A 63 6.05 7.14 -0.26
CA GLY A 63 5.46 5.80 -0.27
C GLY A 63 4.69 5.50 1.02
N PHE A 64 5.30 5.73 2.19
CA PHE A 64 4.62 5.56 3.48
C PHE A 64 3.39 6.48 3.66
N ILE A 65 3.45 7.71 3.14
CA ILE A 65 2.28 8.60 3.15
C ILE A 65 1.18 8.09 2.21
N CYS A 66 1.53 7.60 1.02
CA CYS A 66 0.56 7.05 0.07
C CYS A 66 -0.14 5.81 0.63
N VAL A 67 0.60 4.89 1.26
CA VAL A 67 -0.03 3.71 1.88
C VAL A 67 -0.91 4.08 3.07
N SER A 68 -0.55 5.11 3.85
CA SER A 68 -1.40 5.64 4.91
C SER A 68 -2.73 6.18 4.36
N ILE A 69 -2.68 6.97 3.29
CA ILE A 69 -3.88 7.47 2.59
C ILE A 69 -4.70 6.30 2.05
N ALA A 70 -4.07 5.28 1.47
CA ALA A 70 -4.77 4.10 0.99
C ALA A 70 -5.51 3.37 2.11
N MET A 71 -4.87 3.17 3.27
CA MET A 71 -5.49 2.51 4.42
C MET A 71 -6.60 3.37 5.05
N ALA A 72 -6.43 4.70 5.06
CA ALA A 72 -7.49 5.63 5.49
C ALA A 72 -8.71 5.53 4.56
N TRP A 73 -8.50 5.47 3.25
CA TRP A 73 -9.58 5.26 2.28
C TRP A 73 -10.23 3.89 2.43
N ALA A 74 -9.46 2.82 2.63
CA ALA A 74 -9.99 1.49 2.90
C ALA A 74 -10.86 1.46 4.18
N ALA A 75 -10.46 2.18 5.23
CA ALA A 75 -11.24 2.34 6.46
C ALA A 75 -12.55 3.11 6.19
N PHE A 76 -12.50 4.17 5.38
CA PHE A 76 -13.68 4.92 4.96
C PHE A 76 -14.65 4.03 4.16
N VAL A 77 -14.15 3.26 3.19
CA VAL A 77 -14.98 2.31 2.43
C VAL A 77 -15.56 1.25 3.36
N GLN A 78 -14.81 0.74 4.34
CA GLN A 78 -15.35 -0.19 5.33
C GLN A 78 -16.46 0.43 6.18
N HIS A 79 -16.31 1.68 6.58
CA HIS A 79 -17.36 2.42 7.29
C HIS A 79 -18.63 2.54 6.45
N GLN A 80 -18.49 2.83 5.16
CA GLN A 80 -19.61 2.88 4.22
C GLN A 80 -20.26 1.51 4.03
N ILE A 81 -19.47 0.43 3.93
CA ILE A 81 -19.98 -0.95 3.90
C ILE A 81 -20.86 -1.20 5.14
N TYR A 82 -20.37 -0.89 6.34
CA TYR A 82 -21.12 -1.13 7.58
C TYR A 82 -22.35 -0.22 7.76
N SER A 83 -22.36 0.96 7.11
CA SER A 83 -23.48 1.90 7.17
C SER A 83 -24.55 1.62 6.10
N THR A 84 -24.27 0.75 5.14
CA THR A 84 -25.16 0.45 4.01
C THR A 84 -25.87 -0.88 4.22
N GLY A 85 -27.18 -0.92 4.01
CA GLY A 85 -27.97 -2.16 4.05
C GLY A 85 -27.62 -3.12 2.89
N PRO A 86 -28.06 -4.39 2.98
CA PRO A 86 -29.03 -4.91 3.93
C PRO A 86 -28.45 -5.61 5.18
N ASN A 87 -27.15 -5.95 5.20
CA ASN A 87 -26.52 -6.65 6.33
C ASN A 87 -25.69 -5.75 7.26
N TYR A 88 -25.52 -4.46 6.95
CA TYR A 88 -24.78 -3.48 7.76
C TYR A 88 -23.43 -4.03 8.24
N ASP A 89 -23.25 -4.21 9.54
CA ASP A 89 -22.05 -4.67 10.22
C ASP A 89 -21.89 -6.21 10.25
N PHE A 90 -22.78 -6.96 9.59
CA PHE A 90 -22.78 -8.42 9.52
C PHE A 90 -22.84 -9.11 10.90
N THR A 91 -23.26 -8.40 11.95
CA THR A 91 -23.38 -8.95 13.32
C THR A 91 -24.75 -9.56 13.59
N LYS A 92 -25.78 -9.11 12.87
CA LYS A 92 -27.15 -9.59 13.03
C LYS A 92 -27.49 -10.59 11.92
N PRO A 93 -28.02 -11.78 12.26
CA PRO A 93 -28.51 -12.70 11.23
C PRO A 93 -29.68 -12.03 10.51
N CYS A 94 -29.50 -11.76 9.21
CA CYS A 94 -30.61 -11.48 8.30
C CYS A 94 -30.94 -12.75 7.50
N PRO A 95 -32.06 -13.43 7.79
CA PRO A 95 -32.56 -14.51 6.95
C PRO A 95 -33.05 -13.94 5.61
N GLY A 96 -32.43 -14.35 4.50
CA GLY A 96 -32.87 -14.00 3.15
C GLY A 96 -32.22 -12.75 2.52
N CYS A 97 -31.38 -12.02 3.26
CA CYS A 97 -30.58 -10.94 2.66
C CYS A 97 -29.41 -11.51 1.82
N PRO A 98 -29.01 -10.84 0.73
CA PRO A 98 -27.76 -11.13 0.07
C PRO A 98 -26.57 -10.98 1.03
N ARG A 99 -25.52 -11.81 0.90
CA ARG A 99 -24.30 -11.76 1.74
C ARG A 99 -23.38 -10.55 1.47
N PHE A 100 -23.88 -9.54 0.77
CA PHE A 100 -23.18 -8.31 0.40
C PHE A 100 -24.06 -7.10 0.73
N ASN A 101 -23.42 -5.96 0.98
CA ASN A 101 -24.11 -4.67 1.08
C ASN A 101 -24.15 -3.97 -0.28
N ASN A 102 -25.11 -3.06 -0.46
CA ASN A 102 -25.35 -2.34 -1.71
C ASN A 102 -24.32 -1.23 -1.95
N ILE A 103 -23.05 -1.58 -1.98
CA ILE A 103 -21.93 -0.70 -2.29
C ILE A 103 -21.10 -1.36 -3.37
N VAL A 104 -20.81 -0.61 -4.43
CA VAL A 104 -20.08 -1.14 -5.59
C VAL A 104 -18.59 -1.29 -5.27
N VAL A 105 -17.98 -2.40 -5.71
CA VAL A 105 -16.55 -2.65 -5.52
C VAL A 105 -15.64 -1.56 -6.10
N ALA A 106 -16.15 -0.77 -7.05
CA ALA A 106 -15.44 0.38 -7.63
C ALA A 106 -14.94 1.41 -6.58
N TRP A 107 -15.56 1.48 -5.39
CA TRP A 107 -15.08 2.31 -4.29
C TRP A 107 -13.69 1.90 -3.76
N GLN A 108 -13.21 0.69 -4.06
CA GLN A 108 -11.86 0.25 -3.72
C GLN A 108 -10.80 0.70 -4.74
N ILE A 109 -11.18 1.18 -5.93
CA ILE A 109 -10.23 1.60 -6.98
C ILE A 109 -9.20 2.61 -6.45
N PRO A 110 -9.57 3.66 -5.68
CA PRO A 110 -8.59 4.58 -5.11
C PRO A 110 -7.61 3.89 -4.15
N THR A 111 -8.05 2.88 -3.38
CA THR A 111 -7.17 2.11 -2.49
C THR A 111 -6.07 1.42 -3.29
N TYR A 112 -6.43 0.69 -4.35
CA TYR A 112 -5.46 -0.01 -5.20
C TYR A 112 -4.50 0.96 -5.88
N PHE A 113 -5.01 2.10 -6.35
CA PHE A 113 -4.19 3.16 -6.96
C PHE A 113 -3.13 3.71 -5.99
N PHE A 114 -3.51 4.08 -4.77
CA PHE A 114 -2.56 4.62 -3.78
C PHE A 114 -1.57 3.56 -3.29
N ILE A 115 -1.99 2.29 -3.17
CA ILE A 115 -1.08 1.19 -2.83
C ILE A 115 -0.04 1.01 -3.94
N ALA A 116 -0.45 0.95 -5.21
CA ALA A 116 0.49 0.79 -6.32
C ALA A 116 1.52 1.93 -6.37
N ILE A 117 1.09 3.19 -6.17
CA ILE A 117 2.02 4.33 -6.06
C ILE A 117 2.97 4.16 -4.87
N SER A 118 2.46 3.69 -3.73
CA SER A 118 3.28 3.44 -2.55
C SER A 118 4.36 2.39 -2.80
N GLU A 119 4.05 1.33 -3.57
CA GLU A 119 5.00 0.27 -3.90
C GLU A 119 6.10 0.78 -4.83
N ILE A 120 5.76 1.61 -5.82
CA ILE A 120 6.76 2.24 -6.69
C ILE A 120 7.73 3.11 -5.87
N PHE A 121 7.18 3.87 -4.92
CA PHE A 121 7.96 4.81 -4.12
C PHE A 121 8.74 4.18 -2.96
N ALA A 122 8.22 3.15 -2.31
CA ALA A 122 8.86 2.49 -1.19
C ALA A 122 9.61 1.23 -1.62
N SER A 123 8.92 0.26 -2.21
CA SER A 123 9.47 -1.07 -2.52
C SER A 123 10.51 -1.04 -3.65
N ILE A 124 10.15 -0.46 -4.81
CA ILE A 124 11.05 -0.42 -5.97
C ILE A 124 12.25 0.47 -5.66
N THR A 125 11.99 1.70 -5.21
CA THR A 125 13.06 2.66 -4.89
C THR A 125 13.94 2.18 -3.73
N GLY A 126 13.36 1.52 -2.72
CA GLY A 126 14.11 0.98 -1.58
C GLY A 126 15.07 -0.13 -2.00
N LEU A 127 14.62 -1.04 -2.87
CA LEU A 127 15.45 -2.12 -3.39
C LEU A 127 16.54 -1.59 -4.33
N GLU A 128 16.20 -0.65 -5.20
CA GLU A 128 17.17 0.04 -6.06
C GLU A 128 18.25 0.73 -5.22
N TYR A 129 17.83 1.48 -4.19
CA TYR A 129 18.76 2.13 -3.26
C TYR A 129 19.65 1.10 -2.56
N ALA A 130 19.10 0.01 -2.04
CA ALA A 130 19.88 -1.03 -1.36
C ALA A 130 20.91 -1.68 -2.30
N PHE A 131 20.56 -1.94 -3.57
CA PHE A 131 21.48 -2.47 -4.57
C PHE A 131 22.59 -1.48 -4.98
N THR A 132 22.34 -0.17 -4.92
CA THR A 132 23.40 0.83 -5.17
C THR A 132 24.43 0.91 -4.04
N GLN A 133 24.06 0.49 -2.83
CA GLN A 133 24.95 0.51 -1.66
C GLN A 133 25.66 -0.83 -1.42
N ALA A 134 25.14 -1.92 -1.98
CA ALA A 134 25.69 -3.25 -1.79
C ALA A 134 26.80 -3.56 -2.81
N PRO A 135 27.90 -4.22 -2.38
CA PRO A 135 28.88 -4.76 -3.32
C PRO A 135 28.26 -5.84 -4.20
N ALA A 136 28.79 -6.04 -5.41
CA ALA A 136 28.19 -6.90 -6.42
C ALA A 136 27.94 -8.35 -5.94
N SER A 137 28.81 -8.88 -5.08
CA SER A 137 28.68 -10.22 -4.49
C SER A 137 27.57 -10.37 -3.44
N MET A 138 27.04 -9.26 -2.91
CA MET A 138 26.04 -9.26 -1.84
C MET A 138 24.62 -8.93 -2.30
N LYS A 139 24.38 -8.73 -3.60
CA LYS A 139 23.04 -8.42 -4.12
C LYS A 139 22.02 -9.52 -3.79
N SER A 140 22.43 -10.78 -3.79
CA SER A 140 21.58 -11.91 -3.38
C SER A 140 21.18 -11.84 -1.90
N ILE A 141 22.09 -11.41 -1.02
CA ILE A 141 21.83 -11.22 0.42
C ILE A 141 20.86 -10.05 0.64
N VAL A 142 21.01 -8.95 -0.10
CA VAL A 142 20.05 -7.83 -0.04
C VAL A 142 18.65 -8.30 -0.47
N MET A 143 18.56 -9.09 -1.54
CA MET A 143 17.28 -9.64 -1.99
C MET A 143 16.68 -10.62 -0.98
N SER A 144 17.50 -11.47 -0.34
CA SER A 144 16.99 -12.39 0.69
C SER A 144 16.48 -11.65 1.92
N LEU A 145 17.17 -10.59 2.35
CA LEU A 145 16.69 -9.71 3.43
C LEU A 145 15.38 -9.01 3.05
N TYR A 146 15.26 -8.53 1.81
CA TYR A 146 14.02 -7.94 1.31
C TYR A 146 12.86 -8.95 1.37
N LEU A 147 13.04 -10.16 0.84
CA LEU A 147 12.03 -11.22 0.93
C LEU A 147 11.73 -11.63 2.37
N PHE A 148 12.72 -11.61 3.25
CA PHE A 148 12.55 -11.89 4.66
C PHE A 148 11.65 -10.84 5.35
N THR A 149 11.78 -9.55 5.01
CA THR A 149 10.84 -8.53 5.52
C THR A 149 9.40 -8.79 5.06
N SER A 150 9.21 -9.28 3.83
CA SER A 150 7.90 -9.67 3.31
C SER A 150 7.33 -10.87 4.09
N ALA A 151 8.17 -11.87 4.39
CA ALA A 151 7.78 -13.01 5.21
C ALA A 151 7.32 -12.59 6.62
N ILE A 152 8.03 -11.67 7.28
CA ILE A 152 7.60 -11.10 8.56
C ILE A 152 6.24 -10.41 8.41
N GLY A 153 6.06 -9.61 7.36
CA GLY A 153 4.78 -8.97 7.07
C GLY A 153 3.63 -9.96 6.87
N SER A 154 3.89 -11.12 6.25
CA SER A 154 2.90 -12.19 6.07
C SER A 154 2.55 -12.85 7.40
N THR A 155 3.55 -13.15 8.23
CA THR A 155 3.35 -13.71 9.56
C THR A 155 2.53 -12.78 10.46
N LEU A 156 2.82 -11.48 10.44
CA LEU A 156 2.02 -10.48 11.17
C LEU A 156 0.56 -10.45 10.69
N ASN A 157 0.33 -10.51 9.38
CA ASN A 157 -1.02 -10.54 8.83
C ASN A 157 -1.80 -11.78 9.30
N PHE A 158 -1.14 -12.95 9.35
CA PHE A 158 -1.73 -14.18 9.86
C PHE A 158 -2.07 -14.07 11.36
N THR A 159 -1.16 -13.53 12.17
CA THR A 159 -1.40 -13.32 13.61
C THR A 159 -2.57 -12.37 13.87
N LEU A 160 -2.85 -11.43 12.97
CA LEU A 160 -3.94 -10.45 13.09
C LEU A 160 -5.30 -10.95 12.56
N VAL A 161 -5.39 -12.17 12.04
CA VAL A 161 -6.67 -12.76 11.56
C VAL A 161 -7.80 -12.69 12.60
N PRO A 162 -7.60 -12.92 13.91
CA PRO A 162 -8.67 -12.80 14.91
C PRO A 162 -9.23 -11.38 15.06
N VAL A 163 -8.47 -10.35 14.66
CA VAL A 163 -8.88 -8.94 14.66
C VAL A 163 -9.51 -8.56 13.32
N THR A 164 -9.35 -9.41 12.30
CA THR A 164 -9.85 -9.22 10.92
C THR A 164 -11.27 -9.77 10.75
N VAL A 165 -12.12 -9.59 11.77
CA VAL A 165 -13.51 -10.04 11.80
C VAL A 165 -14.45 -8.84 11.86
N ASN A 166 -15.65 -8.93 11.30
CA ASN A 166 -16.64 -7.86 11.44
C ASN A 166 -17.10 -7.72 12.90
N PRO A 167 -17.27 -6.50 13.45
CA PRO A 167 -17.05 -5.16 12.85
C PRO A 167 -15.63 -4.58 13.08
N LYS A 168 -14.68 -5.39 13.58
CA LYS A 168 -13.31 -4.97 13.94
C LYS A 168 -12.43 -4.66 12.72
N LEU A 169 -12.85 -5.06 11.51
CA LEU A 169 -12.12 -4.80 10.26
C LEU A 169 -11.85 -3.29 10.02
N LEU A 170 -12.79 -2.43 10.41
CA LEU A 170 -12.62 -0.97 10.33
C LEU A 170 -11.46 -0.49 11.21
N TRP A 171 -11.39 -0.99 12.46
CA TRP A 171 -10.33 -0.63 13.40
C TRP A 171 -8.96 -1.11 12.93
N MET A 172 -8.90 -2.27 12.27
CA MET A 172 -7.68 -2.75 11.63
C MET A 172 -7.19 -1.78 10.54
N TYR A 173 -8.03 -1.34 9.60
CA TYR A 173 -7.59 -0.38 8.58
C TYR A 173 -7.19 0.97 9.16
N THR A 174 -7.93 1.48 10.14
CA THR A 174 -7.60 2.73 10.84
C THR A 174 -6.26 2.64 11.56
N SER A 175 -6.00 1.55 12.29
CA SER A 175 -4.72 1.35 12.98
C SER A 175 -3.55 1.23 11.99
N LEU A 176 -3.72 0.51 10.88
CA LEU A 176 -2.70 0.42 9.83
C LEU A 176 -2.40 1.78 9.18
N SER A 177 -3.43 2.61 8.99
CA SER A 177 -3.27 3.99 8.50
C SER A 177 -2.40 4.84 9.43
N ILE A 178 -2.72 4.86 10.73
CA ILE A 178 -1.99 5.64 11.74
C ILE A 178 -0.56 5.12 11.90
N MET A 179 -0.39 3.80 11.93
CA MET A 179 0.93 3.16 12.05
C MET A 179 1.80 3.51 10.84
N SER A 180 1.28 3.39 9.62
CA SER A 180 2.02 3.70 8.40
C SER A 180 2.42 5.18 8.32
N PHE A 181 1.51 6.07 8.75
CA PHE A 181 1.80 7.50 8.85
C PHE A 181 2.92 7.78 9.85
N SER A 182 2.83 7.20 11.04
CA SER A 182 3.81 7.36 12.12
C SER A 182 5.18 6.82 11.70
N VAL A 183 5.23 5.66 11.04
CA VAL A 183 6.46 5.08 10.47
C VAL A 183 7.03 5.98 9.39
N GLY A 184 6.19 6.53 8.50
CA GLY A 184 6.63 7.48 7.47
C GLY A 184 7.27 8.73 8.05
N ILE A 185 6.66 9.32 9.09
CA ILE A 185 7.23 10.48 9.81
C ILE A 185 8.55 10.10 10.48
N LEU A 186 8.57 8.99 11.22
CA LEU A 186 9.77 8.54 11.92
C LEU A 186 10.92 8.27 10.95
N PHE A 187 10.64 7.60 9.84
CA PHE A 187 11.60 7.33 8.78
C PHE A 187 12.18 8.63 8.21
N PHE A 188 11.33 9.60 7.91
CA PHE A 188 11.78 10.92 7.46
C PHE A 188 12.67 11.61 8.49
N LEU A 189 12.30 11.59 9.78
CA LEU A 189 13.06 12.25 10.84
C LEU A 189 14.43 11.62 11.07
N ILE A 190 14.55 10.29 10.95
CA ILE A 190 15.82 9.57 11.11
C ILE A 190 16.75 9.87 9.92
N PHE A 191 16.24 9.77 8.69
CA PHE A 191 17.09 9.81 7.51
C PHE A 191 17.21 11.18 6.83
N ARG A 192 16.49 12.22 7.29
CA ARG A 192 16.62 13.59 6.75
C ARG A 192 18.05 14.14 6.83
N ASN A 193 18.85 13.68 7.78
CA ASN A 193 20.23 14.15 7.96
C ASN A 193 21.18 13.52 6.93
N GLU A 194 21.06 12.21 6.69
CA GLU A 194 21.81 11.47 5.66
C GLU A 194 21.55 12.03 4.26
N GLN A 195 20.33 12.53 4.06
CA GLN A 195 19.91 13.13 2.81
C GLN A 195 20.64 14.45 2.50
N LYS A 196 20.89 15.29 3.52
CA LYS A 196 21.61 16.57 3.35
C LYS A 196 23.07 16.34 2.95
N VAL A 197 23.72 15.34 3.54
CA VAL A 197 25.12 15.01 3.26
C VAL A 197 25.31 14.60 1.80
N ARG A 198 24.46 13.71 1.25
CA ARG A 198 24.57 13.29 -0.16
C ARG A 198 24.31 14.40 -1.16
N VAL A 199 23.36 15.30 -0.88
CA VAL A 199 23.03 16.39 -1.81
C VAL A 199 24.21 17.36 -1.96
N VAL A 200 25.02 17.54 -0.91
CA VAL A 200 26.23 18.39 -0.92
C VAL A 200 27.37 17.74 -1.70
N VAL A 201 27.61 16.43 -1.54
CA VAL A 201 28.66 15.72 -2.30
C VAL A 201 28.36 15.77 -3.81
N VAL A 202 27.13 15.44 -4.23
CA VAL A 202 26.73 15.44 -5.65
C VAL A 202 26.65 16.86 -6.26
N SER A 203 26.63 17.93 -5.45
CA SER A 203 26.72 19.31 -5.98
C SER A 203 28.16 19.84 -6.07
N ASN A 204 29.11 19.17 -5.42
CA ASN A 204 30.52 19.54 -5.44
C ASN A 204 31.34 18.75 -6.48
N ASP A 205 30.73 17.74 -7.11
CA ASP A 205 31.20 17.04 -8.31
C ASP A 205 30.49 17.59 -9.56
#